data_AF-A0A822DEY0-F1
#
_entry.id   AF-A0A822DEY0-F1
#
_cell.length_a   1.000
_cell.length_b   1.000
_cell.length_c   1.000
_cell.angle_alpha   90.00
_cell.angle_beta   90.00
_cell.angle_gamma   90.00
#
_symmetry.space_group_name_H-M   'P 1'
#
loop_
_entity.id
_entity.type
_entity.pdbx_description
1 polymer ?
#
loop_
_entity_poly.entity_id
_entity_poly.type
_entity_poly.pdbx_seq_one_letter_code
_entity_poly.pdbx_strand_id
1 'polypeptide(L)'
;MSQSPAVIPATTKQTATVIFLHGLGDVGTSWLEAFNMYRVPKAVPHVKFIFPNAPILRVTLNMGMPMPSWFDIYGLDRNAKEDE
;
A
#
# COMPACT_ATOMS: atom_id res chain seq x y z
N MET A 1 10.48 9.67 -9.01
CA MET A 1 10.97 9.88 -7.63
C MET A 1 10.05 9.12 -6.70
N SER A 2 10.58 8.28 -5.82
CA SER A 2 9.75 7.56 -4.84
C SER A 2 9.14 8.57 -3.86
N GLN A 3 7.81 8.62 -3.75
CA GLN A 3 7.15 9.47 -2.77
C GLN A 3 7.29 8.83 -1.39
N SER A 4 7.64 9.64 -0.39
CA SER A 4 7.69 9.22 1.01
C SER A 4 6.39 8.51 1.42
N PRO A 5 6.46 7.46 2.25
CA PRO A 5 5.27 6.75 2.71
C PRO A 5 4.34 7.69 3.48
N ALA A 6 3.02 7.50 3.34
CA ALA A 6 2.04 8.15 4.20
C ALA A 6 2.12 7.52 5.60
N VAL A 7 2.03 8.33 6.66
CA VAL A 7 2.19 7.84 8.04
C VAL A 7 1.12 8.42 8.94
N ILE A 8 0.49 7.56 9.75
CA ILE A 8 -0.31 7.97 10.91
C ILE A 8 0.49 7.61 12.16
N PRO A 9 0.98 8.59 12.93
CA PRO A 9 1.73 8.31 14.16
C PRO A 9 0.80 7.74 15.23
N ALA A 10 1.35 6.90 16.11
CA ALA A 10 0.68 6.54 17.35
C ALA A 10 0.52 7.81 18.22
N THR A 11 -0.63 7.96 18.86
CA THR A 11 -0.94 9.11 19.74
C THR A 11 -0.69 8.82 21.22
N THR A 12 -0.43 7.56 21.55
CA THR A 12 0.03 7.10 22.87
C THR A 12 1.39 6.41 22.73
N LYS A 13 1.93 5.83 23.81
CA LYS A 13 3.16 5.04 23.75
C LYS A 13 3.02 3.96 22.67
N GLN A 14 3.80 4.08 21.59
CA GLN A 14 3.76 3.14 20.48
C GLN A 14 4.18 1.74 20.98
N THR A 15 3.31 0.75 20.82
CA THR A 15 3.61 -0.65 21.13
C THR A 15 3.49 -1.57 19.93
N ALA A 16 2.94 -1.07 18.81
CA ALA A 16 2.80 -1.82 17.57
C ALA A 16 3.00 -0.93 16.33
N THR A 17 3.25 -1.55 15.19
CA THR A 17 3.30 -0.89 13.88
C THR A 17 2.61 -1.78 12.85
N VAL A 18 1.79 -1.16 12.01
CA VAL A 18 1.16 -1.78 10.84
C VAL A 18 1.76 -1.13 9.59
N ILE A 19 2.26 -1.97 8.68
CA ILE A 19 2.66 -1.56 7.33
C ILE A 19 1.60 -2.12 6.39
N PHE A 20 0.88 -1.24 5.69
CA PHE A 20 -0.24 -1.62 4.84
C PHE A 20 0.09 -1.29 3.38
N LEU A 21 0.20 -2.32 2.54
CA LEU A 21 0.47 -2.19 1.11
C LEU A 21 -0.86 -2.08 0.36
N HIS A 22 -1.01 -1.02 -0.44
CA HIS A 22 -2.18 -0.84 -1.30
C HIS A 22 -2.20 -1.84 -2.46
N GLY A 23 -3.36 -1.99 -3.10
CA GLY A 23 -3.54 -2.82 -4.30
C GLY A 23 -3.01 -2.16 -5.59
N LEU A 24 -3.03 -2.91 -6.69
CA LEU A 24 -2.58 -2.45 -8.01
C LEU A 24 -3.22 -1.11 -8.42
N GLY A 25 -2.40 -0.16 -8.86
CA GLY A 25 -2.86 1.13 -9.39
C GLY A 25 -3.20 2.20 -8.35
N ASP A 26 -3.19 1.87 -7.06
CA ASP A 26 -3.53 2.81 -5.96
C ASP A 26 -2.28 3.51 -5.39
N VAL A 27 -2.46 4.32 -4.34
CA VAL A 27 -1.40 5.04 -3.61
C VAL A 27 -1.60 4.94 -2.10
N GLY A 28 -0.52 5.10 -1.33
CA GLY A 28 -0.57 4.96 0.14
C GLY A 28 -1.45 6.00 0.83
N THR A 29 -1.58 7.21 0.27
CA THR A 29 -2.44 8.27 0.84
C THR A 29 -3.92 7.92 0.82
N SER A 30 -4.42 7.19 -0.19
CA SER A 30 -5.82 6.72 -0.24
C SER A 30 -6.17 5.87 0.98
N TRP A 31 -5.24 5.02 1.42
CA TRP A 31 -5.43 4.15 2.58
C TRP A 31 -5.29 4.87 3.92
N LEU A 32 -4.40 5.87 4.00
CA LEU A 32 -4.35 6.77 5.15
C LEU A 32 -5.70 7.46 5.34
N GLU A 33 -6.28 8.00 4.27
CA GLU A 33 -7.59 8.66 4.29
C GLU A 33 -8.70 7.70 4.69
N ALA A 34 -8.72 6.48 4.13
CA ALA A 34 -9.67 5.45 4.52
C ALA A 34 -9.56 5.10 6.02
N PHE A 35 -8.35 4.90 6.55
CA PHE A 35 -8.14 4.59 7.98
C PHE A 35 -8.64 5.72 8.88
N ASN A 36 -8.42 6.98 8.49
CA ASN A 36 -8.95 8.13 9.22
C ASN A 36 -10.48 8.22 9.14
N MET A 37 -11.06 8.00 7.95
CA MET A 37 -12.51 8.00 7.74
C MET A 37 -13.22 6.99 8.64
N TYR A 38 -12.67 5.77 8.73
CA TYR A 38 -13.20 4.70 9.59
C TYR A 38 -12.70 4.75 11.04
N ARG A 39 -11.98 5.82 11.42
CA ARG A 39 -11.48 6.05 12.79
C ARG A 39 -10.62 4.91 13.35
N VAL A 40 -9.94 4.16 12.48
CA VAL A 40 -9.06 3.05 12.88
C VAL A 40 -7.98 3.52 13.86
N PRO A 41 -7.26 4.63 13.63
CA PRO A 41 -6.23 5.09 14.56
C PRO A 41 -6.77 5.46 15.95
N LYS A 42 -8.04 5.91 16.01
CA LYS A 42 -8.70 6.22 17.28
C LYS A 42 -9.04 4.97 18.08
N ALA A 43 -9.37 3.86 17.41
CA ALA A 43 -9.66 2.59 18.06
C ALA A 43 -8.40 1.93 18.64
N VAL A 44 -7.23 2.18 18.04
CA VAL A 44 -5.94 1.60 18.45
C VAL A 44 -4.82 2.65 18.53
N PRO A 45 -4.88 3.58 19.51
CA PRO A 45 -4.00 4.77 19.55
C PRO A 45 -2.52 4.48 19.84
N HIS A 46 -2.16 3.23 20.14
CA HIS A 46 -0.77 2.78 20.36
C HIS A 46 -0.12 2.22 19.08
N VAL A 47 -0.86 2.18 17.97
CA VAL A 47 -0.41 1.65 16.68
C VAL A 47 0.03 2.80 15.78
N LYS A 48 1.24 2.69 15.23
CA LYS A 48 1.69 3.51 14.09
C LYS A 48 1.31 2.81 12.78
N PHE A 49 0.75 3.55 11.83
CA PHE A 49 0.44 3.03 10.49
C PHE A 49 1.37 3.64 9.45
N ILE A 50 1.89 2.81 8.56
CA ILE A 50 2.75 3.21 7.44
C ILE A 50 2.12 2.68 6.14
N PHE A 51 1.93 3.57 5.18
CA PHE A 51 1.34 3.30 3.87
C PHE A 51 2.38 3.65 2.79
N PRO A 52 3.27 2.72 2.42
CA PRO A 52 4.24 2.95 1.36
C PRO A 52 3.55 3.08 -0.01
N ASN A 53 4.24 3.72 -0.94
CA ASN A 53 3.82 3.81 -2.34
C ASN A 53 4.60 2.79 -3.17
N ALA A 54 3.91 2.03 -4.01
CA ALA A 54 4.55 1.21 -5.02
C ALA A 54 5.26 2.07 -6.07
N PRO A 55 6.38 1.61 -6.65
CA PRO A 55 6.97 2.27 -7.81
C PRO A 55 6.02 2.20 -9.03
N ILE A 56 6.25 3.08 -10.01
CA ILE A 56 5.58 2.97 -11.30
C ILE A 56 6.29 1.90 -12.13
N LEU A 57 5.58 0.81 -12.43
CA LEU A 57 6.04 -0.28 -13.28
C LEU A 57 5.08 -0.47 -14.46
N ARG A 58 5.57 -1.09 -15.53
CA ARG A 58 4.70 -1.59 -16.61
C ARG A 58 4.12 -2.92 -16.18
N VAL A 59 2.80 -3.06 -16.29
CA VAL A 59 2.11 -4.28 -15.86
C VAL A 59 1.64 -5.07 -17.08
N THR A 60 2.19 -6.27 -17.28
CA THR A 60 1.97 -7.15 -18.43
C THR A 60 0.49 -7.52 -18.56
N LEU A 61 -0.18 -7.88 -17.47
CA LEU A 61 -1.61 -8.17 -17.42
C LEU A 61 -2.45 -7.00 -17.97
N ASN A 62 -2.00 -5.77 -17.75
CA ASN A 62 -2.64 -4.54 -18.22
C ASN A 62 -2.01 -4.01 -19.51
N MET A 63 -1.58 -4.91 -20.41
CA MET A 63 -0.99 -4.58 -21.72
C MET A 63 0.24 -3.65 -21.62
N GLY A 64 1.02 -3.76 -20.53
CA GLY A 64 2.23 -2.96 -20.31
C GLY A 64 1.96 -1.49 -19.93
N MET A 65 0.73 -1.16 -19.51
CA MET A 65 0.37 0.17 -19.02
C MET A 65 1.18 0.53 -17.75
N PRO A 66 1.80 1.72 -17.67
CA PRO A 66 2.55 2.14 -16.49
C PRO A 66 1.61 2.58 -15.37
N MET A 67 1.73 1.97 -14.20
CA MET A 67 0.95 2.30 -13.01
C MET A 67 1.67 1.89 -11.72
N PRO A 68 1.24 2.36 -10.53
CA PRO A 68 1.75 1.86 -9.26
C PRO A 68 1.59 0.33 -9.15
N SER A 69 2.70 -0.39 -9.07
CA SER A 69 2.71 -1.85 -8.87
C SER A 69 3.93 -2.30 -8.09
N TRP A 70 3.75 -3.29 -7.22
CA TRP A 70 4.84 -3.83 -6.39
C TRP A 70 5.76 -4.78 -7.18
N PHE A 71 5.20 -5.43 -8.21
CA PHE A 71 5.83 -6.39 -9.10
C PHE A 71 5.05 -6.44 -10.43
N ASP A 72 5.59 -7.05 -11.48
CA ASP A 72 4.85 -7.29 -12.72
C ASP A 72 3.85 -8.45 -12.55
N ILE A 73 2.67 -8.32 -13.13
CA ILE A 73 1.59 -9.31 -13.03
C ILE A 73 1.36 -9.87 -14.42
N TYR A 74 1.46 -11.19 -14.57
CA TYR A 74 1.27 -11.88 -15.86
C TYR A 74 -0.12 -12.53 -15.98
N GLY A 75 -0.74 -12.86 -14.85
CA GLY A 75 -2.05 -13.53 -14.76
C GLY A 75 -2.57 -13.53 -13.33
N LEU A 76 -3.85 -13.89 -13.15
CA LEU A 76 -4.52 -13.96 -11.84
C LEU A 76 -4.89 -15.38 -11.42
N ASP A 77 -4.62 -16.37 -12.28
CA ASP A 77 -4.79 -17.76 -11.95
C ASP A 77 -3.57 -18.30 -11.20
N ARG A 78 -3.76 -19.43 -10.51
CA ARG A 78 -2.72 -20.05 -9.67
C ARG A 78 -1.49 -20.52 -10.45
N ASN A 79 -1.61 -20.74 -11.75
CA ASN A 79 -0.53 -21.24 -12.60
C ASN A 79 0.11 -20.11 -13.42
N ALA A 80 -0.30 -18.86 -13.22
CA ALA A 80 0.31 -17.72 -13.87
C ALA A 80 1.80 -17.63 -13.53
N LYS A 81 2.58 -17.13 -14.48
CA LYS A 81 4.00 -16.85 -14.26
C LYS A 81 4.13 -15.84 -13.10
N GLU A 82 5.00 -16.16 -12.13
CA GLU A 82 5.41 -15.25 -11.07
C GLU A 82 6.52 -14.31 -11.57
N ASP A 83 6.55 -13.09 -11.02
CA ASP A 83 7.67 -12.16 -11.23
C ASP A 83 8.92 -12.65 -10.47
N GLU A 84 10.12 -12.29 -10.95
CA GLU A 84 11.40 -12.76 -10.39
C GLU A 84 11.89 -11.94 -9.19
#